data_AF-X1SJB4-F1
#
_entry.id   AF-X1SJB4-F1
#
_cell.length_a   1.000
_cell.length_b   1.000
_cell.length_c   1.000
_cell.angle_alpha   90.00
_cell.angle_beta   90.00
_cell.angle_gamma   90.00
#
_symmetry.space_group_name_H-M   'P 1'
#
loop_
_entity.id
_entity.type
_entity.pdbx_description
1 polymer ?
#
loop_
_entity_poly.entity_id
_entity_poly.type
_entity_poly.pdbx_seq_one_letter_code
_entity_poly.pdbx_strand_id
1 'polypeptide(L)'
;MKCELWYSVVVRDRHGKVVSRERRKSKSFLKQWNQLVYSHLSNLRLNMTCTDGVVREVGYTDSSFQMAATAGVIDYGIRVGIGNTPVAIDDYALETPIAEGIGAGEMEHLICTVTTSVVAAPSCSFLVSRSVVNNSGAEITVREAGIYMKIFTINYGCATRDVFGTPQAVPNGGSILINWTLRVTV
;
A
#
# COMPACT_ATOMS: atom_id res chain seq x y z
N MET A 1 4.80 -7.77 -24.39
CA MET A 1 4.56 -7.94 -22.94
C MET A 1 4.86 -6.66 -22.16
N LYS A 2 3.83 -6.04 -21.57
CA LYS A 2 3.95 -4.89 -20.66
C LYS A 2 3.57 -5.31 -19.24
N CYS A 3 4.42 -5.03 -18.26
CA CYS A 3 4.09 -5.12 -16.83
C CYS A 3 3.71 -3.72 -16.34
N GLU A 4 2.57 -3.61 -15.67
CA GLU A 4 2.03 -2.34 -15.20
C GLU A 4 1.50 -2.47 -13.79
N LEU A 5 1.74 -1.43 -13.00
CA LEU A 5 1.14 -1.25 -11.68
C LEU A 5 0.26 -0.01 -11.75
N TRP A 6 -0.96 -0.11 -11.24
CA TRP A 6 -1.92 0.99 -11.18
C TRP A 6 -2.38 1.17 -9.75
N TYR A 7 -2.60 2.41 -9.33
CA TYR A 7 -3.38 2.70 -8.14
C TYR A 7 -4.64 3.49 -8.50
N SER A 8 -5.69 3.31 -7.71
CA SER A 8 -6.83 4.21 -7.70
C SER A 8 -7.27 4.53 -6.29
N VAL A 9 -7.76 5.74 -6.12
CA VAL A 9 -8.25 6.30 -4.88
C VAL A 9 -9.67 6.77 -5.09
N VAL A 10 -10.56 6.50 -4.13
CA VAL A 10 -11.91 7.05 -4.09
C VAL A 10 -12.21 7.51 -2.67
N VAL A 11 -12.44 8.81 -2.50
CA VAL A 11 -12.90 9.38 -1.23
C VAL A 11 -14.41 9.49 -1.23
N ARG A 12 -15.04 9.04 -0.14
CA ARG A 12 -16.46 9.22 0.13
C ARG A 12 -16.68 10.03 1.40
N ASP A 13 -17.71 10.87 1.39
CA ASP A 13 -18.18 11.55 2.59
C ASP A 13 -18.97 10.61 3.51
N ARG A 14 -19.43 11.17 4.64
CA ARG A 14 -20.20 10.43 5.65
C ARG A 14 -21.56 9.88 5.19
N HIS A 15 -22.04 10.33 4.03
CA HIS A 15 -23.27 9.85 3.43
C HIS A 15 -22.99 8.86 2.28
N GLY A 16 -21.71 8.50 2.07
CA GLY A 16 -21.28 7.59 1.02
C GLY A 16 -21.13 8.25 -0.36
N LYS A 17 -21.31 9.57 -0.48
CA LYS A 17 -21.15 10.28 -1.75
C LYS A 17 -19.67 10.37 -2.09
N VAL A 18 -19.32 10.04 -3.34
CA VAL A 18 -17.94 10.22 -3.84
C VAL A 18 -17.63 11.72 -3.96
N VAL A 19 -16.61 12.18 -3.24
CA VAL A 19 -16.18 13.59 -3.23
C VAL A 19 -14.85 13.81 -3.95
N SER A 20 -14.02 12.77 -4.04
CA SER A 20 -12.78 12.79 -4.83
C SER A 20 -12.49 11.41 -5.40
N ARG A 21 -11.82 11.38 -6.55
CA ARG A 21 -11.30 10.16 -7.14
C ARG A 21 -10.04 10.45 -7.95
N GLU A 22 -9.10 9.53 -7.91
CA GLU A 22 -7.92 9.54 -8.74
C GLU A 22 -7.63 8.12 -9.24
N ARG A 23 -7.10 7.99 -10.45
CA ARG A 23 -6.50 6.74 -10.92
C ARG A 23 -5.28 7.07 -11.74
N ARG A 24 -4.15 6.46 -11.39
CA ARG A 24 -2.86 6.68 -12.06
C ARG A 24 -2.09 5.38 -12.22
N LYS A 25 -1.19 5.39 -13.19
CA LYS A 25 -0.16 4.37 -13.28
C LYS A 25 0.81 4.61 -12.12
N SER A 26 0.95 3.63 -11.24
CA SER A 26 1.99 3.63 -10.22
C SER A 26 3.33 3.47 -10.94
N LYS A 27 4.32 4.24 -10.53
CA LYS A 27 5.67 4.16 -11.10
C LYS A 27 6.67 3.52 -10.13
N SER A 28 6.18 2.95 -9.03
CA SER A 28 6.96 2.88 -7.81
C SER A 28 6.93 1.51 -7.15
N PHE A 29 7.30 0.46 -7.89
CA PHE A 29 7.86 -0.70 -7.20
C PHE A 29 9.16 -0.28 -6.55
N LEU A 30 9.21 -0.32 -5.23
CA LEU A 30 10.40 0.05 -4.48
C LEU A 30 11.42 -1.08 -4.54
N LYS A 31 12.67 -0.77 -4.20
CA LYS A 31 13.80 -1.70 -4.14
C LYS A 31 13.45 -2.99 -3.43
N GLN A 32 12.69 -2.91 -2.33
CA GLN A 32 12.33 -4.07 -1.52
C GLN A 32 11.49 -5.11 -2.26
N TRP A 33 10.57 -4.69 -3.14
CA TRP A 33 9.82 -5.63 -3.99
C TRP A 33 10.77 -6.49 -4.82
N ASN A 34 11.71 -5.84 -5.51
CA ASN A 34 12.66 -6.54 -6.38
C ASN A 34 13.66 -7.37 -5.58
N GLN A 35 14.06 -6.92 -4.39
CA GLN A 35 14.93 -7.71 -3.51
C GLN A 35 14.25 -9.02 -3.09
N LEU A 36 12.96 -9.01 -2.72
CA LEU A 36 12.26 -10.26 -2.43
C LEU A 36 12.13 -11.14 -3.66
N VAL A 37 11.74 -10.58 -4.81
CA VAL A 37 11.64 -11.37 -6.05
C VAL A 37 12.98 -12.04 -6.35
N TYR A 38 14.08 -11.28 -6.27
CA TYR A 38 15.43 -11.82 -6.46
C TYR A 38 15.78 -12.88 -5.41
N SER A 39 15.50 -12.65 -4.13
CA SER A 39 15.79 -13.59 -3.03
C SER A 39 15.15 -14.95 -3.30
N HIS A 40 13.86 -14.97 -3.62
CA HIS A 40 13.10 -16.17 -3.95
C HIS A 40 13.59 -16.87 -5.21
N LEU A 41 13.93 -16.12 -6.27
CA LEU A 41 14.38 -16.70 -7.54
C LEU A 41 15.83 -17.21 -7.52
N SER A 42 16.68 -16.61 -6.68
CA SER A 42 18.10 -16.96 -6.58
C SER A 42 18.41 -17.95 -5.46
N ASN A 43 17.45 -18.25 -4.59
CA ASN A 43 17.64 -19.04 -3.35
C ASN A 43 18.71 -18.44 -2.43
N LEU A 44 18.77 -17.11 -2.36
CA LEU A 44 19.74 -16.40 -1.51
C LEU A 44 19.05 -15.72 -0.32
N ARG A 45 19.86 -15.30 0.63
CA ARG A 45 19.44 -14.41 1.71
C ARG A 45 19.92 -13.00 1.40
N LEU A 46 19.09 -11.99 1.71
CA LEU A 46 19.42 -10.59 1.48
C LEU A 46 19.21 -9.76 2.75
N ASN A 47 20.07 -8.77 2.94
CA ASN A 47 19.86 -7.71 3.92
C ASN A 47 18.89 -6.67 3.34
N MET A 48 17.78 -6.45 4.05
CA MET A 48 16.70 -5.55 3.64
C MET A 48 16.36 -4.58 4.76
N THR A 49 16.23 -3.30 4.44
CA THR A 49 15.74 -2.28 5.38
C THR A 49 14.24 -2.44 5.53
N CYS A 50 13.79 -2.86 6.72
CA CYS A 50 12.38 -3.02 7.03
C CYS A 50 11.68 -1.65 7.17
N THR A 51 10.35 -1.64 7.24
CA THR A 51 9.53 -0.41 7.39
C THR A 51 9.81 0.37 8.68
N ASP A 52 10.45 -0.24 9.68
CA ASP A 52 10.92 0.40 10.91
C ASP A 52 12.35 0.96 10.81
N GLY A 53 12.97 0.90 9.63
CA GLY A 53 14.32 1.39 9.37
C GLY A 53 15.43 0.42 9.76
N VAL A 54 15.11 -0.73 10.37
CA VAL A 54 16.11 -1.71 10.79
C VAL A 54 16.43 -2.67 9.65
N VAL A 55 17.72 -2.89 9.40
CA VAL A 55 18.19 -3.86 8.41
C VAL A 55 18.09 -5.26 8.99
N ARG A 56 17.45 -6.16 8.25
CA ARG A 56 17.29 -7.57 8.63
C ARG A 56 17.61 -8.50 7.46
N GLU A 57 18.17 -9.65 7.78
CA GLU A 57 18.36 -10.71 6.79
C GLU A 57 17.01 -11.39 6.51
N VAL A 58 16.65 -11.51 5.23
CA VAL A 58 15.45 -12.17 4.74
C VAL A 58 15.86 -13.26 3.76
N GLY A 59 15.36 -14.47 3.97
CA GLY A 59 15.66 -15.65 3.17
C GLY A 59 14.56 -16.03 2.18
N TYR A 60 14.95 -16.79 1.16
CA TYR A 60 14.06 -17.35 0.15
C TYR A 60 13.01 -18.33 0.68
N THR A 61 13.18 -18.87 1.90
CA THR A 61 12.20 -19.76 2.54
C THR A 61 11.17 -19.01 3.39
N ASP A 62 11.33 -17.70 3.55
CA ASP A 62 10.49 -16.91 4.46
C ASP A 62 9.13 -16.59 3.83
N SER A 63 8.09 -16.57 4.68
CA SER A 63 6.74 -16.14 4.29
C SER A 63 6.74 -14.67 3.83
N SER A 64 6.88 -14.49 2.53
CA SER A 64 7.04 -13.21 1.86
C SER A 64 5.77 -12.80 1.11
N PHE A 65 5.67 -11.53 0.74
CA PHE A 65 4.58 -10.97 -0.09
C PHE A 65 3.16 -11.05 0.50
N GLN A 66 2.99 -11.44 1.77
CA GLN A 66 1.66 -11.39 2.40
C GLN A 66 1.22 -9.92 2.59
N MET A 67 0.08 -9.56 1.98
CA MET A 67 -0.48 -8.18 1.99
C MET A 67 -1.93 -8.12 2.50
N ALA A 68 -2.57 -9.27 2.76
CA ALA A 68 -3.95 -9.34 3.24
C ALA A 68 -4.00 -9.14 4.77
N ALA A 69 -3.89 -7.87 5.21
CA ALA A 69 -3.97 -7.51 6.62
C ALA A 69 -5.42 -7.52 7.14
N THR A 70 -5.60 -7.96 8.38
CA THR A 70 -6.88 -7.84 9.10
C THR A 70 -7.16 -6.38 9.47
N ALA A 71 -8.41 -6.07 9.81
CA ALA A 71 -8.77 -4.72 10.28
C ALA A 71 -7.95 -4.33 11.52
N GLY A 72 -7.61 -3.05 11.64
CA GLY A 72 -6.76 -2.51 12.71
C GLY A 72 -5.26 -2.78 12.55
N VAL A 73 -4.85 -3.68 11.66
CA VAL A 73 -3.43 -4.03 11.50
C VAL A 73 -2.75 -3.11 10.52
N ILE A 74 -1.62 -2.58 10.97
CA ILE A 74 -0.96 -1.41 10.38
C ILE A 74 0.50 -1.71 9.98
N ASP A 75 0.98 -2.91 10.28
CA ASP A 75 2.34 -3.33 9.94
C ASP A 75 2.46 -3.83 8.49
N TYR A 76 1.36 -4.31 7.90
CA TYR A 76 1.30 -4.78 6.51
C TYR A 76 -0.05 -4.47 5.84
N GLY A 77 -0.13 -4.77 4.56
CA GLY A 77 -1.23 -4.39 3.68
C GLY A 77 -1.13 -2.93 3.24
N ILE A 78 -2.22 -2.41 2.71
CA ILE A 78 -2.26 -1.01 2.27
C ILE A 78 -2.20 -0.08 3.48
N ARG A 79 -1.35 0.95 3.37
CA ARG A 79 -1.19 2.05 4.33
C ARG A 79 -1.39 3.38 3.63
N VAL A 80 -1.87 4.37 4.36
CA VAL A 80 -2.04 5.76 3.90
C VAL A 80 -1.23 6.70 4.78
N GLY A 81 -0.81 7.83 4.22
CA GLY A 81 0.00 8.82 4.92
C GLY A 81 -0.25 10.25 4.45
N ILE A 82 0.30 11.19 5.21
CA ILE A 82 0.23 12.63 4.94
C ILE A 82 1.53 13.19 4.34
N GLY A 83 2.55 12.35 4.12
CA GLY A 83 3.80 12.75 3.50
C GLY A 83 3.64 13.17 2.04
N ASN A 84 4.48 14.09 1.60
CA ASN A 84 4.46 14.64 0.24
C ASN A 84 5.84 14.64 -0.44
N THR A 85 6.87 14.09 0.22
CA THR A 85 8.19 13.93 -0.36
C THR A 85 8.12 13.02 -1.59
N PRO A 86 8.69 13.44 -2.73
CA PRO A 86 8.74 12.61 -3.93
C PRO A 86 9.31 11.22 -3.64
N VAL A 87 8.69 10.21 -4.26
CA VAL A 87 9.09 8.82 -4.07
C VAL A 87 10.52 8.59 -4.55
N ALA A 88 11.36 8.00 -3.69
CA ALA A 88 12.67 7.49 -4.06
C ALA A 88 12.60 5.96 -4.20
N ILE A 89 13.38 5.40 -5.13
CA ILE A 89 13.32 3.96 -5.42
C ILE A 89 13.75 3.09 -4.23
N ASP A 90 14.53 3.65 -3.32
CA ASP A 90 15.06 3.03 -2.10
C ASP A 90 14.30 3.44 -0.83
N ASP A 91 13.16 4.13 -0.96
CA ASP A 91 12.23 4.30 0.15
C ASP A 91 11.89 2.94 0.78
N TYR A 92 11.80 2.93 2.11
CA TYR A 92 11.49 1.71 2.86
C TYR A 92 10.18 1.75 3.63
N ALA A 93 9.54 2.91 3.68
CA ALA A 93 8.27 3.18 4.34
C ALA A 93 7.61 4.41 3.68
N LEU A 94 6.34 4.66 4.01
CA LEU A 94 5.70 5.97 3.85
C LEU A 94 6.48 7.01 4.66
N GLU A 95 6.52 8.25 4.19
CA GLU A 95 7.22 9.33 4.90
C GLU A 95 6.51 9.69 6.21
N THR A 96 5.18 9.80 6.18
CA THR A 96 4.39 10.09 7.37
C THR A 96 3.12 9.24 7.36
N PRO A 97 3.21 7.95 7.75
CA PRO A 97 2.06 7.07 7.80
C PRO A 97 1.06 7.54 8.87
N ILE A 98 -0.23 7.42 8.58
CA ILE A 98 -1.31 7.71 9.54
C ILE A 98 -1.44 6.54 10.53
N ALA A 99 -1.56 6.84 11.82
CA ALA A 99 -1.76 5.81 12.86
C ALA A 99 -3.16 5.18 12.80
N GLU A 100 -3.28 3.97 13.33
CA GLU A 100 -4.59 3.33 13.52
C GLU A 100 -5.33 3.97 14.68
N GLY A 101 -6.60 4.35 14.48
CA GLY A 101 -7.46 4.77 15.56
C GLY A 101 -8.50 5.81 15.17
N ILE A 102 -9.09 6.43 16.19
CA ILE A 102 -10.14 7.45 16.08
C ILE A 102 -9.74 8.77 16.76
N GLY A 103 -8.51 8.87 17.26
CA GLY A 103 -7.95 10.08 17.82
C GLY A 103 -7.68 11.14 16.76
N ALA A 104 -7.30 12.34 17.21
CA ALA A 104 -6.97 13.44 16.31
C ALA A 104 -5.79 13.05 15.39
N GLY A 105 -6.02 13.09 14.07
CA GLY A 105 -5.02 12.70 13.08
C GLY A 105 -4.87 11.19 12.84
N GLU A 106 -5.69 10.36 13.48
CA GLU A 106 -5.72 8.91 13.28
C GLU A 106 -6.84 8.51 12.31
N MET A 107 -6.71 7.35 11.68
CA MET A 107 -7.76 6.77 10.85
C MET A 107 -7.84 5.25 11.05
N GLU A 108 -9.04 4.70 10.92
CA GLU A 108 -9.31 3.27 11.08
C GLU A 108 -9.04 2.53 9.77
N HIS A 109 -8.09 1.60 9.79
CA HIS A 109 -7.74 0.80 8.63
C HIS A 109 -8.56 -0.50 8.63
N LEU A 110 -9.53 -0.58 7.72
CA LEU A 110 -10.37 -1.76 7.58
C LEU A 110 -9.57 -2.95 7.02
N ILE A 111 -10.23 -4.09 6.79
CA ILE A 111 -9.57 -5.26 6.21
C ILE A 111 -8.91 -4.93 4.85
N CYS A 112 -7.68 -5.38 4.67
CA CYS A 112 -6.96 -5.35 3.40
C CYS A 112 -7.14 -6.70 2.70
N THR A 113 -7.62 -6.67 1.48
CA THR A 113 -7.96 -7.87 0.70
C THR A 113 -7.02 -8.02 -0.49
N VAL A 114 -6.70 -9.26 -0.83
CA VAL A 114 -5.99 -9.62 -2.05
C VAL A 114 -6.90 -10.58 -2.82
N THR A 115 -7.28 -10.17 -4.03
CA THR A 115 -8.12 -11.00 -4.91
C THR A 115 -7.27 -11.99 -5.69
N THR A 116 -7.89 -13.08 -6.15
CA THR A 116 -7.24 -14.01 -7.08
C THR A 116 -6.93 -13.35 -8.41
N SER A 117 -5.96 -13.90 -9.16
CA SER A 117 -5.64 -13.44 -10.50
C SER A 117 -6.82 -13.68 -11.45
N VAL A 118 -7.12 -12.67 -12.26
CA VAL A 118 -8.14 -12.70 -13.30
C VAL A 118 -7.48 -12.52 -14.66
N VAL A 119 -7.76 -13.46 -15.58
CA VAL A 119 -7.40 -13.34 -16.99
C VAL A 119 -8.57 -12.72 -17.74
N ALA A 120 -8.35 -11.55 -18.31
CA ALA A 120 -9.26 -10.86 -19.21
C ALA A 120 -8.44 -10.43 -20.43
N ALA A 121 -8.40 -11.30 -21.44
CA ALA A 121 -7.50 -11.18 -22.58
C ALA A 121 -7.54 -9.77 -23.20
N PRO A 122 -6.39 -9.15 -23.48
CA PRO A 122 -5.02 -9.70 -23.44
C PRO A 122 -4.29 -9.56 -22.08
N SER A 123 -4.99 -9.24 -20.99
CA SER A 123 -4.38 -8.95 -19.69
C SER A 123 -4.62 -10.04 -18.63
N CYS A 124 -3.69 -10.19 -17.70
CA CYS A 124 -3.87 -10.90 -16.43
C CYS A 124 -3.53 -9.96 -15.27
N SER A 125 -4.35 -9.93 -14.22
CA SER A 125 -4.14 -9.04 -13.09
C SER A 125 -4.74 -9.55 -11.79
N PHE A 126 -4.22 -9.08 -10.65
CA PHE A 126 -4.88 -9.19 -9.35
C PHE A 126 -4.98 -7.80 -8.70
N LEU A 127 -5.89 -7.68 -7.73
CA LEU A 127 -6.17 -6.45 -6.99
C LEU A 127 -5.86 -6.63 -5.49
N VAL A 128 -5.12 -5.68 -4.92
CA VAL A 128 -5.03 -5.44 -3.47
C VAL A 128 -5.91 -4.23 -3.15
N SER A 129 -6.80 -4.34 -2.16
CA SER A 129 -7.78 -3.31 -1.84
C SER A 129 -7.96 -3.11 -0.34
N ARG A 130 -8.04 -1.85 0.09
CA ARG A 130 -8.31 -1.48 1.48
C ARG A 130 -9.06 -0.17 1.56
N SER A 131 -10.02 -0.10 2.47
CA SER A 131 -10.68 1.15 2.86
C SER A 131 -10.12 1.62 4.20
N VAL A 132 -9.94 2.94 4.34
CA VAL A 132 -9.52 3.59 5.58
C VAL A 132 -10.56 4.65 5.93
N VAL A 133 -11.04 4.66 7.17
CA VAL A 133 -12.16 5.50 7.63
C VAL A 133 -11.62 6.60 8.54
N ASN A 134 -12.06 7.84 8.32
CA ASN A 134 -11.70 8.95 9.17
C ASN A 134 -12.84 9.21 10.17
N ASN A 135 -12.64 8.82 11.42
CA ASN A 135 -13.52 9.17 12.55
C ASN A 135 -12.79 10.04 13.59
N SER A 136 -11.77 10.79 13.17
CA SER A 136 -10.89 11.60 14.04
C SER A 136 -11.52 12.89 14.61
N GLY A 137 -12.74 13.24 14.19
CA GLY A 137 -13.40 14.50 14.53
C GLY A 137 -13.05 15.68 13.61
N ALA A 138 -12.05 15.54 12.73
CA ALA A 138 -11.66 16.58 11.75
C ALA A 138 -11.39 15.97 10.36
N GLU A 139 -11.24 16.81 9.34
CA GLU A 139 -10.79 16.36 8.01
C GLU A 139 -9.29 15.99 8.05
N ILE A 140 -8.92 14.90 7.37
CA ILE A 140 -7.52 14.48 7.20
C ILE A 140 -7.19 14.48 5.70
N THR A 141 -6.15 15.23 5.32
CA THR A 141 -5.67 15.25 3.93
C THR A 141 -4.61 14.16 3.71
N VAL A 142 -5.00 13.08 3.05
CA VAL A 142 -4.10 11.98 2.67
C VAL A 142 -3.35 12.37 1.40
N ARG A 143 -2.03 12.15 1.39
CA ARG A 143 -1.14 12.57 0.29
C ARG A 143 -0.34 11.42 -0.32
N GLU A 144 -0.17 10.34 0.42
CA GLU A 144 0.56 9.18 -0.04
C GLU A 144 -0.14 7.89 0.39
N ALA A 145 0.15 6.82 -0.32
CA ALA A 145 -0.19 5.48 0.12
C ALA A 145 0.84 4.48 -0.41
N GLY A 146 0.91 3.33 0.25
CA GLY A 146 1.80 2.24 -0.15
C GLY A 146 1.24 0.88 0.23
N ILE A 147 1.87 -0.18 -0.27
CA ILE A 147 1.61 -1.54 0.15
C ILE A 147 2.80 -2.02 0.98
N TYR A 148 2.54 -2.33 2.24
CA TYR A 148 3.48 -3.04 3.09
C TYR A 148 3.23 -4.54 2.97
N MET A 149 4.30 -5.31 2.93
CA MET A 149 4.28 -6.77 2.79
C MET A 149 5.04 -7.40 3.94
N LYS A 150 4.56 -8.54 4.44
CA LYS A 150 5.42 -9.37 5.29
C LYS A 150 6.61 -9.86 4.49
N ILE A 151 7.79 -9.83 5.11
CA ILE A 151 9.03 -10.34 4.54
C ILE A 151 9.64 -11.46 5.40
N PHE A 152 9.39 -11.48 6.71
CA PHE A 152 9.71 -12.61 7.61
C PHE A 152 9.04 -12.46 8.97
N THR A 153 8.29 -13.45 9.47
CA THR A 153 7.69 -13.47 10.84
C THR A 153 6.93 -12.17 11.21
N ILE A 154 7.62 -11.20 11.84
CA ILE A 154 7.12 -9.88 12.27
C ILE A 154 7.86 -8.70 11.60
N ASN A 155 8.53 -8.97 10.48
CA ASN A 155 9.27 -7.99 9.70
C ASN A 155 8.49 -7.67 8.43
N TYR A 156 8.53 -6.40 8.05
CA TYR A 156 7.72 -5.85 6.98
C TYR A 156 8.57 -4.99 6.06
N GLY A 157 8.23 -5.03 4.78
CA GLY A 157 8.87 -4.25 3.74
C GLY A 157 7.83 -3.45 2.96
N CYS A 158 8.27 -2.38 2.32
CA CYS A 158 7.41 -1.54 1.49
C CYS A 158 7.55 -1.97 0.03
N ALA A 159 6.51 -2.63 -0.51
CA ALA A 159 6.47 -3.06 -1.90
C ALA A 159 6.36 -1.87 -2.85
N THR A 160 5.50 -0.92 -2.50
CA THR A 160 5.15 0.22 -3.33
C THR A 160 4.88 1.44 -2.47
N ARG A 161 5.20 2.63 -2.98
CA ARG A 161 4.81 3.92 -2.39
C ARG A 161 4.49 4.89 -3.52
N ASP A 162 3.35 5.55 -3.44
CA ASP A 162 2.95 6.59 -4.38
C ASP A 162 2.49 7.83 -3.61
N VAL A 163 3.01 8.99 -4.01
CA VAL A 163 2.41 10.29 -3.67
C VAL A 163 1.30 10.56 -4.68
N PHE A 164 0.10 10.86 -4.18
CA PHE A 164 -1.04 11.19 -5.00
C PHE A 164 -0.81 12.52 -5.71
N GLY A 165 -1.18 12.60 -6.99
CA GLY A 165 -0.98 13.87 -7.69
C GLY A 165 -2.06 14.90 -7.40
N THR A 166 -3.10 14.53 -6.66
CA THR A 166 -3.99 15.46 -5.96
C THR A 166 -4.15 15.00 -4.52
N PRO A 167 -3.90 15.85 -3.51
CA PRO A 167 -4.18 15.52 -2.12
C PRO A 167 -5.65 15.14 -1.91
N GLN A 168 -5.90 14.14 -1.08
CA GLN A 168 -7.20 13.52 -0.90
C GLN A 168 -7.74 13.90 0.49
N ALA A 169 -8.58 14.93 0.53
CA ALA A 169 -9.26 15.39 1.74
C ALA A 169 -10.35 14.39 2.15
N VAL A 170 -10.14 13.67 3.25
CA VAL A 170 -11.12 12.71 3.79
C VAL A 170 -11.85 13.38 4.95
N PRO A 171 -13.15 13.73 4.81
CA PRO A 171 -13.89 14.39 5.87
C PRO A 171 -14.12 13.45 7.07
N ASN A 172 -14.41 14.02 8.23
CA ASN A 172 -14.84 13.24 9.39
C ASN A 172 -16.14 12.45 9.10
N GLY A 173 -16.17 11.18 9.50
CA GLY A 173 -17.16 10.18 9.11
C GLY A 173 -17.01 9.66 7.67
N GLY A 174 -16.04 10.16 6.90
CA GLY A 174 -15.77 9.76 5.53
C GLY A 174 -14.78 8.60 5.43
N SER A 175 -14.50 8.17 4.21
CA SER A 175 -13.56 7.08 3.93
C SER A 175 -12.76 7.31 2.66
N ILE A 176 -11.60 6.68 2.59
CA ILE A 176 -10.75 6.60 1.41
C ILE A 176 -10.55 5.12 1.05
N LEU A 177 -10.98 4.73 -0.16
CA LEU A 177 -10.73 3.41 -0.72
C LEU A 177 -9.51 3.47 -1.63
N ILE A 178 -8.55 2.59 -1.36
CA ILE A 178 -7.34 2.44 -2.16
C ILE A 178 -7.33 1.06 -2.81
N ASN A 179 -7.00 1.05 -4.09
CA ASN A 179 -6.88 -0.16 -4.92
C ASN A 179 -5.53 -0.13 -5.63
N TRP A 180 -4.74 -1.20 -5.51
CA TRP A 180 -3.57 -1.45 -6.35
C TRP A 180 -3.81 -2.65 -7.25
N THR A 181 -3.64 -2.44 -8.55
CA THR A 181 -3.76 -3.49 -9.56
C THR A 181 -2.39 -3.77 -10.16
N LEU A 182 -1.89 -4.99 -9.94
CA LEU A 182 -0.75 -5.49 -10.69
C LEU A 182 -1.25 -6.20 -11.94
N ARG A 183 -0.73 -5.82 -13.11
CA ARG A 183 -1.20 -6.31 -14.40
C ARG A 183 -0.05 -6.64 -15.34
N VAL A 184 -0.16 -7.78 -16.01
CA VAL A 184 0.63 -8.10 -17.20
C VAL A 184 -0.28 -8.12 -18.43
N THR A 185 0.23 -7.72 -19.58
CA THR A 185 -0.49 -7.75 -20.87
C THR A 185 0.43 -8.28 -21.94
N VAL A 186 -0.05 -9.21 -22.78
CA VAL A 186 0.74 -9.78 -23.90
C VAL A 186 0.83 -8.83 -25.07
#